data_AF-A0A357NBA6-F1
#
_entry.id   AF-A0A357NBA6-F1
#
_cell.length_a   1.000
_cell.length_b   1.000
_cell.length_c   1.000
_cell.angle_alpha   90.00
_cell.angle_beta   90.00
_cell.angle_gamma   90.00
#
_symmetry.space_group_name_H-M   'P 1'
#
loop_
_entity.id
_entity.type
_entity.pdbx_description
1 polymer ?
#
loop_
_entity_poly.entity_id
_entity_poly.type
_entity_poly.pdbx_seq_one_letter_code
_entity_poly.pdbx_strand_id
1 'polypeptide(L)'
;MQLQKRPTKIYHVLTHWQNFRLRLFGEGIVIGVVAGLTIILFRYSIEQAELLRTAIFIHLHAEAWPFTVLWFLCLLGISYILGLIVRIEPMSAGSGIPQVRGTILGLMKMNWLRIVLSKFLGGVLAIGAGLSLGREGPSIQLGATLGQGLSRLAGRTRMEERYLLTSGASAGLAAAFNAPLAGVIFSLEELHKNFSPVVLIPAVTAALTADAMTQYFFGHIPIFNFTGLPVFPLRY
;
A
#
# COMPACT_ATOMS: atom_id res chain seq x y z
N MET A 1 6.66 -44.71 39.78
CA MET A 1 5.50 -44.60 38.85
C MET A 1 5.55 -43.22 38.20
N GLN A 2 6.38 -43.06 37.16
CA GLN A 2 6.51 -41.80 36.43
C GLN A 2 5.38 -41.73 35.39
N LEU A 3 4.36 -40.92 35.68
CA LEU A 3 3.30 -40.58 34.73
C LEU A 3 3.89 -39.68 33.65
N GLN A 4 4.47 -40.30 32.62
CA GLN A 4 4.82 -39.63 31.37
C GLN A 4 3.50 -39.22 30.68
N LYS A 5 3.01 -38.02 31.00
CA LYS A 5 1.82 -37.43 30.36
C LYS A 5 2.12 -37.25 28.87
N ARG A 6 1.75 -38.25 28.05
CA ARG A 6 1.73 -38.12 26.59
C ARG A 6 0.83 -36.94 26.25
N PRO A 7 1.31 -35.89 25.55
CA PRO A 7 0.46 -34.77 25.17
C PRO A 7 -0.68 -35.31 24.29
N THR A 8 -1.92 -35.08 24.72
CA THR A 8 -3.10 -35.53 23.97
C THR A 8 -3.22 -34.75 22.66
N LYS A 9 -3.83 -35.36 21.64
CA LYS A 9 -4.03 -34.80 20.28
C LYS A 9 -4.59 -33.36 20.30
N ILE A 10 -5.36 -33.02 21.33
CA ILE A 10 -5.94 -31.69 21.58
C ILE A 10 -4.87 -30.63 21.90
N TYR A 11 -3.86 -30.95 22.73
CA TYR A 11 -2.77 -30.01 23.02
C TYR A 11 -2.00 -29.67 21.75
N HIS A 12 -1.73 -30.65 20.89
CA HIS A 12 -0.99 -30.44 19.65
C HIS A 12 -1.76 -29.55 18.65
N VAL A 13 -3.09 -29.60 18.65
CA VAL A 13 -3.93 -28.72 17.82
C VAL A 13 -3.94 -27.29 18.37
N LEU A 14 -4.05 -27.12 19.69
CA LEU A 14 -4.05 -25.81 20.35
C LEU A 14 -2.71 -25.09 20.20
N THR A 15 -1.58 -25.76 20.44
CA THR A 15 -0.24 -25.16 20.31
C THR A 15 0.09 -24.81 18.85
N HIS A 16 -0.32 -25.64 17.89
CA HIS A 16 -0.13 -25.35 16.47
C HIS A 16 -0.91 -24.09 16.03
N TRP A 17 -2.14 -23.93 16.52
CA TRP A 17 -2.95 -22.74 16.27
C TRP A 17 -2.35 -21.45 16.86
N GLN A 18 -1.79 -21.52 18.07
CA GLN A 18 -1.12 -20.38 18.70
C GLN A 18 0.15 -19.98 17.94
N ASN A 19 1.02 -20.96 17.63
CA ASN A 19 2.25 -20.72 16.88
C ASN A 19 1.97 -20.15 15.49
N PHE A 20 0.90 -20.60 14.83
CA PHE A 20 0.46 -20.06 13.55
C PHE A 20 0.06 -18.58 13.64
N ARG A 21 -0.70 -18.19 14.67
CA ARG A 21 -1.09 -16.78 14.88
C ARG A 21 0.10 -15.89 15.22
N LEU A 22 1.01 -16.35 16.07
CA LEU A 22 2.22 -15.60 16.42
C LEU A 22 3.12 -15.40 15.19
N ARG A 23 3.18 -16.39 14.31
CA ARG A 23 3.91 -16.27 13.05
C ARG A 23 3.29 -15.23 12.13
N LEU A 24 1.98 -15.26 11.92
CA LEU A 24 1.27 -14.24 11.14
C LEU A 24 1.43 -12.84 11.74
N PHE A 25 1.41 -12.73 13.07
CA PHE A 25 1.68 -11.47 13.77
C PHE A 25 3.07 -10.91 13.40
N GLY A 26 4.11 -11.75 13.49
CA GLY A 26 5.48 -11.37 13.10
C GLY A 26 5.64 -11.06 11.61
N GLU A 27 5.03 -11.87 10.74
CA GLU A 27 5.01 -11.62 9.29
C GLU A 27 4.33 -10.29 8.95
N GLY A 28 3.23 -9.97 9.63
CA GLY A 28 2.54 -8.69 9.50
C GLY A 28 3.43 -7.51 9.91
N ILE A 29 4.21 -7.62 11.00
CA ILE A 29 5.19 -6.57 11.36
C ILE A 29 6.22 -6.38 10.25
N VAL A 30 6.82 -7.47 9.75
CA VAL A 30 7.83 -7.40 8.68
C VAL A 30 7.24 -6.76 7.42
N ILE A 31 6.02 -7.13 7.03
CA ILE A 31 5.31 -6.53 5.91
C ILE A 31 5.05 -5.05 6.17
N GLY A 32 4.60 -4.69 7.37
CA GLY A 32 4.37 -3.31 7.77
C GLY A 32 5.64 -2.45 7.68
N VAL A 33 6.79 -3.00 8.05
CA VAL A 33 8.09 -2.30 7.91
C VAL A 33 8.44 -2.09 6.44
N VAL A 34 8.41 -3.15 5.64
CA VAL A 34 8.84 -3.09 4.23
C VAL A 34 7.89 -2.24 3.40
N ALA A 35 6.57 -2.40 3.58
CA ALA A 35 5.56 -1.57 2.95
C ALA A 35 5.65 -0.12 3.44
N GLY A 36 5.71 0.10 4.76
CA GLY A 36 5.86 1.42 5.36
C GLY A 36 7.03 2.21 4.77
N LEU A 37 8.23 1.63 4.74
CA LEU A 37 9.41 2.26 4.12
C LEU A 37 9.19 2.58 2.64
N THR A 38 8.63 1.63 1.87
CA THR A 38 8.37 1.82 0.45
C THR A 38 7.39 2.97 0.21
N ILE A 39 6.32 3.05 1.00
CA ILE A 39 5.29 4.08 0.87
C ILE A 39 5.77 5.43 1.39
N ILE A 40 6.62 5.47 2.43
CA ILE A 40 7.31 6.69 2.87
C ILE A 40 8.16 7.24 1.72
N LEU A 41 8.98 6.40 1.09
CA LEU A 41 9.80 6.80 -0.07
C LEU A 41 8.93 7.25 -1.26
N PHE A 42 7.81 6.57 -1.51
CA PHE A 42 6.88 6.92 -2.58
C PHE A 42 6.23 8.29 -2.33
N ARG A 43 5.73 8.52 -1.11
CA ARG A 43 5.16 9.79 -0.67
C ARG A 43 6.17 10.93 -0.78
N TYR A 44 7.39 10.72 -0.27
CA TYR A 44 8.46 11.69 -0.34
C TYR A 44 8.82 12.04 -1.78
N SER A 45 8.93 11.03 -2.66
CA SER A 45 9.21 11.24 -4.09
C SER A 45 8.13 12.07 -4.79
N ILE A 46 6.86 11.84 -4.46
CA ILE A 46 5.73 12.63 -5.00
C ILE A 46 5.81 14.08 -4.50
N GLU A 47 6.07 14.29 -3.21
CA GLU A 47 6.19 15.63 -2.63
C GLU A 47 7.32 16.43 -3.27
N GLN A 48 8.49 15.82 -3.48
CA GLN A 48 9.60 16.45 -4.20
C GLN A 48 9.25 16.75 -5.66
N ALA A 49 8.54 15.85 -6.34
CA ALA A 49 8.09 16.07 -7.71
C ALA A 49 7.07 17.22 -7.80
N GLU A 50 6.20 17.38 -6.80
CA GLU A 50 5.25 18.47 -6.71
C GLU A 50 5.92 19.83 -6.45
N LEU A 51 6.93 19.88 -5.58
CA LEU A 51 7.75 21.07 -5.37
C LEU A 51 8.47 21.48 -6.66
N LEU A 52 9.08 20.51 -7.36
CA LEU A 52 9.74 20.74 -8.65
C LEU A 52 8.75 21.26 -9.70
N ARG A 53 7.59 20.61 -9.84
CA ARG A 53 6.53 21.04 -10.77
C ARG A 53 6.06 22.46 -10.47
N THR A 54 5.91 22.82 -9.19
CA THR A 54 5.52 24.16 -8.76
C THR A 54 6.59 25.20 -9.12
N ALA A 55 7.87 24.89 -8.90
CA ALA A 55 8.97 25.77 -9.29
C ALA A 55 9.03 25.99 -10.81
N ILE A 56 8.85 24.92 -11.59
CA ILE A 56 8.75 25.00 -13.06
C ILE A 56 7.57 25.89 -13.46
N PHE A 57 6.40 25.68 -12.86
CA PHE A 57 5.20 26.48 -13.16
C PHE A 57 5.41 27.98 -12.92
N ILE A 58 6.05 28.35 -11.79
CA ILE A 58 6.37 29.76 -11.49
C ILE A 58 7.33 30.33 -12.55
N HIS A 59 8.36 29.59 -12.93
CA HIS A 59 9.30 30.02 -13.96
C HIS A 59 8.62 30.21 -15.32
N LEU A 60 7.73 29.28 -15.72
CA LEU A 60 6.96 29.37 -16.96
C LEU A 60 6.03 30.59 -17.01
N HIS A 61 5.54 31.08 -15.86
CA HIS A 61 4.72 32.30 -15.79
C HIS A 61 5.53 33.57 -15.95
N ALA A 62 6.80 33.57 -15.52
CA ALA A 62 7.68 34.73 -15.58
C ALA A 62 8.37 34.89 -16.94
N GLU A 63 8.57 33.79 -17.67
CA GLU A 63 9.34 33.74 -18.91
C GLU A 63 8.49 33.76 -20.19
N ALA A 64 9.15 33.85 -21.34
CA ALA A 64 8.51 33.87 -22.65
C ALA A 64 7.92 32.50 -23.07
N TRP A 65 6.99 32.54 -24.03
CA TRP A 65 6.26 31.38 -24.56
C TRP A 65 7.09 30.13 -24.99
N PRO A 66 8.37 30.22 -25.43
CA PRO A 66 9.12 29.03 -25.84
C PRO A 66 9.35 28.03 -24.70
N PHE A 67 9.49 28.51 -23.46
CA PHE A 67 9.66 27.63 -22.31
C PHE A 67 8.40 26.81 -22.03
N THR A 68 7.22 27.39 -22.26
CA THR A 68 5.94 26.68 -22.17
C THR A 68 5.87 25.56 -23.19
N VAL A 69 6.30 25.81 -24.43
CA VAL A 69 6.35 24.77 -25.47
C VAL A 69 7.33 23.65 -25.08
N LEU A 70 8.52 24.00 -24.56
CA LEU A 70 9.48 23.02 -24.07
C LEU A 70 8.87 22.15 -22.95
N TRP A 71 8.14 22.76 -22.02
CA TRP A 71 7.47 22.01 -20.96
C TRP A 71 6.41 21.03 -21.50
N PHE A 72 5.61 21.42 -22.49
CA PHE A 72 4.68 20.49 -23.15
C PHE A 72 5.41 19.33 -23.85
N LEU A 73 6.57 19.58 -24.46
CA LEU A 73 7.41 18.51 -25.02
C LEU A 73 7.93 17.56 -23.93
N CYS A 74 8.35 18.09 -22.78
CA CYS A 74 8.72 17.26 -21.62
C CYS A 74 7.55 16.38 -21.14
N LEU A 75 6.33 16.94 -21.03
CA LEU A 75 5.14 16.19 -20.65
C LEU A 75 4.79 15.08 -21.67
N LEU A 76 4.96 15.33 -22.97
CA LEU A 76 4.82 14.30 -24.00
C LEU A 76 5.86 13.18 -23.81
N GLY A 77 7.10 13.52 -23.47
CA GLY A 77 8.14 12.55 -23.12
C GLY A 77 7.76 11.69 -21.91
N ILE A 78 7.24 12.31 -20.84
CA ILE A 78 6.76 11.59 -19.66
C ILE A 78 5.60 10.65 -20.03
N SER A 79 4.64 11.13 -20.83
CA SER A 79 3.52 10.31 -21.31
C SER A 79 4.00 9.09 -22.09
N TYR A 80 5.03 9.23 -22.94
CA TYR A 80 5.63 8.12 -23.67
C TYR A 80 6.27 7.09 -22.72
N ILE A 81 7.04 7.56 -21.73
CA ILE A 81 7.67 6.71 -20.72
C ILE A 81 6.61 5.95 -19.89
N LEU A 82 5.54 6.63 -19.48
CA LEU A 82 4.42 5.99 -18.78
C LEU A 82 3.77 4.90 -19.63
N GLY A 83 3.58 5.15 -20.92
CA GLY A 83 3.10 4.15 -21.88
C GLY A 83 4.02 2.93 -21.96
N LEU A 84 5.34 3.12 -21.95
CA LEU A 84 6.31 2.02 -21.92
C LEU A 84 6.24 1.22 -20.61
N ILE A 85 6.15 1.89 -19.46
CA ILE A 85 6.04 1.23 -18.14
C ILE A 85 4.79 0.34 -18.10
N VAL A 86 3.64 0.86 -18.54
CA VAL A 86 2.38 0.09 -18.59
C VAL A 86 2.45 -1.05 -19.61
N ARG A 87 3.16 -0.86 -20.73
CA ARG A 87 3.37 -1.93 -21.71
C ARG A 87 4.22 -3.08 -21.15
N ILE A 88 5.23 -2.76 -20.34
CA ILE A 88 6.11 -3.76 -19.71
C ILE A 88 5.36 -4.55 -18.63
N GLU A 89 4.56 -3.88 -17.79
CA GLU A 89 3.77 -4.51 -16.74
C GLU A 89 2.32 -3.96 -16.74
N PRO A 90 1.42 -4.57 -17.53
CA PRO A 90 0.04 -4.10 -17.65
C PRO A 90 -0.74 -4.13 -16.33
N MET A 91 -0.37 -5.01 -15.40
CA MET A 91 -1.03 -5.14 -14.10
C MET A 91 -0.75 -3.94 -13.17
N SER A 92 0.23 -3.08 -13.47
CA SER A 92 0.45 -1.85 -12.70
C SER A 92 -0.41 -0.66 -13.18
N ALA A 93 -1.23 -0.81 -14.21
CA ALA A 93 -2.10 0.27 -14.69
C ALA A 93 -3.25 0.60 -13.72
N GLY A 94 -3.72 1.85 -13.75
CA GLY A 94 -4.88 2.32 -13.01
C GLY A 94 -4.70 2.29 -11.49
N SER A 95 -5.78 2.03 -10.75
CA SER A 95 -5.77 2.02 -9.27
C SER A 95 -4.88 0.91 -8.70
N GLY A 96 -5.01 -0.33 -9.18
CA GLY A 96 -4.35 -1.50 -8.60
C GLY A 96 -5.22 -2.30 -7.62
N ILE A 97 -6.27 -1.69 -7.07
CA ILE A 97 -7.22 -2.36 -6.17
C ILE A 97 -7.92 -3.56 -6.85
N PRO A 98 -8.45 -3.45 -8.09
CA PRO A 98 -9.06 -4.60 -8.77
C PRO A 98 -8.08 -5.75 -9.00
N GLN A 99 -6.81 -5.45 -9.28
CA GLN A 99 -5.76 -6.43 -9.50
C GLN A 99 -5.41 -7.19 -8.21
N VAL A 100 -5.26 -6.45 -7.11
CA VAL A 100 -5.05 -6.99 -5.77
C VAL A 100 -6.20 -7.92 -5.39
N ARG A 101 -7.44 -7.45 -5.53
CA ARG A 101 -8.65 -8.25 -5.26
C ARG A 101 -8.74 -9.47 -6.16
N GLY A 102 -8.47 -9.32 -7.46
CA GLY A 102 -8.44 -10.41 -8.42
C GLY A 102 -7.41 -11.49 -8.05
N THR A 103 -6.24 -11.11 -7.53
CA THR A 103 -5.24 -12.07 -7.05
C THR A 103 -5.64 -12.76 -5.75
N ILE A 104 -6.29 -12.05 -4.81
CA ILE A 104 -6.85 -12.67 -3.60
C ILE A 104 -7.90 -13.74 -3.97
N LEU A 105 -8.76 -13.44 -4.94
CA LEU A 105 -9.76 -14.38 -5.46
C LEU A 105 -9.15 -15.51 -6.31
N GLY A 106 -7.88 -15.41 -6.70
CA GLY A 106 -7.21 -16.36 -7.59
C GLY A 106 -7.56 -16.21 -9.07
N LEU A 107 -8.20 -15.11 -9.46
CA LEU A 107 -8.60 -14.78 -10.83
C LEU A 107 -7.48 -14.10 -11.63
N MET A 108 -6.52 -13.47 -10.93
CA MET A 108 -5.41 -12.75 -11.55
C MET A 108 -4.06 -13.16 -10.96
N LYS A 109 -3.00 -13.09 -11.76
CA LYS A 109 -1.63 -13.34 -11.31
C LYS A 109 -0.81 -12.05 -11.40
N MET A 110 -0.16 -11.71 -10.30
CA MET A 110 0.73 -10.57 -10.20
C MET A 110 2.18 -11.03 -10.13
N ASN A 111 3.06 -10.28 -10.82
CA ASN A 111 4.51 -10.37 -10.64
C ASN A 111 4.94 -9.28 -9.67
N TRP A 112 5.16 -9.66 -8.42
CA TRP A 112 5.38 -8.71 -7.33
C TRP A 112 6.54 -7.73 -7.59
N LEU A 113 7.70 -8.22 -8.07
CA LEU A 113 8.88 -7.38 -8.33
C LEU A 113 8.61 -6.35 -9.43
N ARG A 114 8.05 -6.83 -10.56
CA ARG A 114 7.78 -5.95 -11.70
C ARG A 114 6.77 -4.87 -11.33
N ILE A 115 5.70 -5.25 -10.63
CA ILE A 115 4.67 -4.31 -10.20
C ILE A 115 5.22 -3.32 -9.19
N VAL A 116 6.06 -3.72 -8.23
CA VAL A 116 6.68 -2.77 -7.29
C VAL A 116 7.46 -1.70 -8.05
N LEU A 117 8.33 -2.10 -8.97
CA LEU A 117 9.14 -1.17 -9.75
C LEU A 117 8.29 -0.29 -10.68
N SER A 118 7.40 -0.90 -11.46
CA SER A 118 6.60 -0.18 -12.46
C SER A 118 5.58 0.74 -11.81
N LYS A 119 4.94 0.31 -10.71
CA LYS A 119 3.94 1.12 -9.99
C LYS A 119 4.59 2.26 -9.23
N PHE A 120 5.75 2.04 -8.63
CA PHE A 120 6.49 3.10 -7.94
C PHE A 120 6.94 4.17 -8.94
N LEU A 121 7.69 3.79 -9.97
CA LEU A 121 8.20 4.73 -10.96
C LEU A 121 7.08 5.41 -11.75
N GLY A 122 6.10 4.62 -12.23
CA GLY A 122 4.95 5.13 -12.96
C GLY A 122 4.08 6.06 -12.10
N GLY A 123 3.89 5.73 -10.82
CA GLY A 123 3.13 6.57 -9.89
C GLY A 123 3.81 7.92 -9.62
N VAL A 124 5.12 7.92 -9.34
CA VAL A 124 5.90 9.15 -9.12
C VAL A 124 5.88 10.03 -10.36
N LEU A 125 6.12 9.46 -11.55
CA LEU A 125 6.10 10.21 -12.81
C LEU A 125 4.70 10.74 -13.14
N ALA A 126 3.65 9.93 -12.99
CA ALA A 126 2.29 10.32 -13.33
C ALA A 126 1.75 11.42 -12.41
N ILE A 127 1.86 11.23 -11.10
CA ILE A 127 1.40 12.21 -10.11
C ILE A 127 2.31 13.46 -10.15
N GLY A 128 3.63 13.26 -10.27
CA GLY A 128 4.61 14.33 -10.37
C GLY A 128 4.43 15.21 -11.62
N ALA A 129 3.97 14.64 -12.74
CA ALA A 129 3.62 15.38 -13.95
C ALA A 129 2.29 16.14 -13.84
N GLY A 130 1.52 15.96 -12.76
CA GLY A 130 0.25 16.65 -12.51
C GLY A 130 -0.98 15.95 -13.06
N LEU A 131 -0.93 14.63 -13.34
CA LEU A 131 -2.15 13.88 -13.67
C LEU A 131 -3.10 13.81 -12.46
N SER A 132 -4.40 13.88 -12.71
CA SER A 132 -5.44 13.82 -11.68
C SER A 132 -5.59 12.40 -11.10
N LEU A 133 -4.66 12.04 -10.22
CA LEU A 133 -4.51 10.72 -9.63
C LEU A 133 -4.17 10.83 -8.14
N GLY A 134 -4.74 9.94 -7.34
CA GLY A 134 -4.39 9.80 -5.93
C GLY A 134 -3.26 8.79 -5.71
N ARG A 135 -2.49 8.99 -4.63
CA ARG A 135 -1.48 8.02 -4.16
C ARG A 135 -2.06 6.76 -3.50
N GLU A 136 -3.38 6.72 -3.26
CA GLU A 136 -4.07 5.67 -2.51
C GLU A 136 -3.95 4.29 -3.19
N GLY A 137 -4.42 4.21 -4.44
CA GLY A 137 -4.40 2.97 -5.23
C GLY A 137 -2.98 2.41 -5.39
N PRO A 138 -2.00 3.23 -5.84
CA PRO A 138 -0.61 2.82 -5.89
C PRO A 138 -0.07 2.28 -4.57
N SER A 139 -0.36 2.95 -3.44
CA SER A 139 0.12 2.53 -2.12
C SER A 139 -0.48 1.18 -1.70
N ILE A 140 -1.77 0.96 -1.93
CA ILE A 140 -2.43 -0.33 -1.69
C ILE A 140 -1.77 -1.43 -2.53
N GLN A 141 -1.58 -1.20 -3.83
CA GLN A 141 -1.01 -2.22 -4.72
C GLN A 141 0.46 -2.51 -4.39
N LEU A 142 1.26 -1.48 -4.08
CA LEU A 142 2.64 -1.63 -3.64
C LEU A 142 2.74 -2.44 -2.35
N GLY A 143 1.94 -2.09 -1.34
CA GLY A 143 1.93 -2.82 -0.08
C GLY A 143 1.51 -4.29 -0.28
N ALA A 144 0.45 -4.53 -1.05
CA ALA A 144 -0.04 -5.86 -1.37
C ALA A 144 1.02 -6.73 -2.07
N THR A 145 1.69 -6.21 -3.09
CA THR A 145 2.71 -6.96 -3.83
C THR A 145 3.96 -7.21 -3.00
N LEU A 146 4.34 -6.30 -2.09
CA LEU A 146 5.40 -6.56 -1.12
C LEU A 146 5.03 -7.70 -0.16
N GLY A 147 3.78 -7.73 0.32
CA GLY A 147 3.24 -8.85 1.09
C GLY A 147 3.29 -10.17 0.32
N GLN A 148 2.92 -10.16 -0.96
CA GLN A 148 3.07 -11.31 -1.86
C GLN A 148 4.53 -11.73 -2.03
N GLY A 149 5.45 -10.79 -2.22
CA GLY A 149 6.88 -11.05 -2.36
C GLY A 149 7.46 -11.73 -1.12
N LEU A 150 7.20 -11.16 0.06
CA LEU A 150 7.63 -11.72 1.35
C LEU A 150 7.04 -13.11 1.59
N SER A 151 5.76 -13.32 1.25
CA SER A 151 5.13 -14.63 1.31
C SER A 151 5.86 -15.68 0.45
N ARG A 152 6.20 -15.33 -0.79
CA ARG A 152 6.89 -16.24 -1.71
C ARG A 152 8.31 -16.54 -1.28
N LEU A 153 9.04 -15.52 -0.82
CA LEU A 153 10.39 -15.66 -0.27
C LEU A 153 10.40 -16.56 0.97
N ALA A 154 9.37 -16.47 1.80
CA ALA A 154 9.21 -17.30 2.99
C ALA A 154 8.61 -18.69 2.70
N GLY A 155 8.42 -19.07 1.43
CA GLY A 155 7.92 -20.39 1.01
C GLY A 155 6.50 -20.70 1.47
N ARG A 156 5.65 -19.69 1.65
CA ARG A 156 4.30 -19.84 2.19
C ARG A 156 3.33 -20.48 1.20
N THR A 157 2.26 -21.06 1.72
CA THR A 157 1.18 -21.61 0.90
C THR A 157 0.41 -20.50 0.16
N ARG A 158 -0.35 -20.87 -0.88
CA ARG A 158 -1.21 -19.91 -1.59
C ARG A 158 -2.28 -19.26 -0.70
N MET A 159 -2.75 -19.97 0.32
CA MET A 159 -3.73 -19.43 1.27
C MET A 159 -3.10 -18.38 2.18
N GLU A 160 -1.91 -18.65 2.70
CA GLU A 160 -1.15 -17.69 3.48
C GLU A 160 -0.72 -16.48 2.64
N GLU A 161 -0.33 -16.68 1.37
CA GLU A 161 -0.02 -15.59 0.45
C GLU A 161 -1.19 -14.60 0.36
N ARG A 162 -2.43 -15.09 0.31
CA ARG A 162 -3.62 -14.22 0.29
C ARG A 162 -3.77 -13.41 1.57
N TYR A 163 -3.47 -13.99 2.74
CA TYR A 163 -3.50 -13.27 4.02
C TYR A 163 -2.43 -12.19 4.08
N LEU A 164 -1.21 -12.51 3.64
CA LEU A 164 -0.09 -11.57 3.63
C LEU A 164 -0.28 -10.46 2.59
N LEU A 165 -0.88 -10.76 1.45
CA LEU A 165 -1.26 -9.79 0.43
C LEU A 165 -2.33 -8.81 0.97
N THR A 166 -3.34 -9.31 1.69
CA THR A 166 -4.31 -8.46 2.41
C THR A 166 -3.63 -7.60 3.48
N SER A 167 -2.67 -8.15 4.25
CA SER A 167 -1.94 -7.37 5.25
C SER A 167 -1.08 -6.27 4.64
N GLY A 168 -0.44 -6.54 3.50
CA GLY A 168 0.33 -5.55 2.76
C GLY A 168 -0.55 -4.43 2.20
N ALA A 169 -1.73 -4.76 1.67
CA ALA A 169 -2.70 -3.76 1.24
C ALA A 169 -3.13 -2.84 2.41
N SER A 170 -3.31 -3.44 3.59
CA SER A 170 -3.68 -2.73 4.83
C SER A 170 -2.58 -1.75 5.26
N ALA A 171 -1.33 -2.21 5.31
CA ALA A 171 -0.16 -1.36 5.54
C ALA A 171 -0.04 -0.24 4.51
N GLY A 172 -0.33 -0.55 3.24
CA GLY A 172 -0.28 0.44 2.15
C GLY A 172 -1.25 1.58 2.31
N LEU A 173 -2.51 1.28 2.62
CA LEU A 173 -3.51 2.32 2.86
C LEU A 173 -3.21 3.09 4.15
N ALA A 174 -2.81 2.40 5.22
CA ALA A 174 -2.45 3.03 6.49
C ALA A 174 -1.32 4.06 6.32
N ALA A 175 -0.21 3.65 5.69
CA ALA A 175 0.93 4.55 5.43
C ALA A 175 0.61 5.67 4.44
N ALA A 176 -0.34 5.48 3.52
CA ALA A 176 -0.77 6.54 2.61
C ALA A 176 -1.58 7.65 3.30
N PHE A 177 -2.39 7.27 4.30
CA PHE A 177 -3.39 8.15 4.94
C PHE A 177 -3.14 8.51 6.39
N ASN A 178 -2.11 7.96 7.02
CA ASN A 178 -1.95 8.03 8.46
C ASN A 178 -3.21 7.51 9.20
N ALA A 179 -3.79 6.42 8.66
CA ALA A 179 -5.12 5.93 9.02
C ALA A 179 -5.14 4.39 9.14
N PRO A 180 -4.60 3.83 10.24
CA PRO A 180 -4.40 2.39 10.37
C PRO A 180 -5.72 1.61 10.41
N LEU A 181 -6.73 2.14 11.11
CA LEU A 181 -8.05 1.50 11.19
C LEU A 181 -8.75 1.45 9.83
N ALA A 182 -8.67 2.54 9.05
CA ALA A 182 -9.20 2.56 7.69
C ALA A 182 -8.50 1.52 6.80
N GLY A 183 -7.17 1.41 6.91
CA GLY A 183 -6.38 0.38 6.24
C GLY A 183 -6.84 -1.05 6.54
N VAL A 184 -7.13 -1.34 7.80
CA VAL A 184 -7.60 -2.67 8.22
C VAL A 184 -9.01 -2.95 7.70
N ILE A 185 -9.95 -2.03 7.94
CA ILE A 185 -11.35 -2.19 7.54
C ILE A 185 -11.45 -2.34 6.02
N PHE A 186 -10.81 -1.46 5.25
CA PHE A 186 -10.79 -1.53 3.79
C PHE A 186 -10.29 -2.90 3.30
N SER A 187 -9.21 -3.40 3.89
CA SER A 187 -8.62 -4.67 3.47
C SER A 187 -9.52 -5.87 3.76
N LEU A 188 -10.31 -5.81 4.83
CA LEU A 188 -11.25 -6.88 5.20
C LEU A 188 -12.55 -6.80 4.41
N GLU A 189 -13.12 -5.60 4.22
CA GLU A 189 -14.41 -5.40 3.57
C GLU A 189 -14.31 -5.43 2.04
N GLU A 190 -13.34 -4.73 1.46
CA GLU A 190 -13.26 -4.57 0.01
C GLU A 190 -12.43 -5.68 -0.65
N LEU A 191 -11.31 -6.06 -0.03
CA LEU A 191 -10.37 -7.02 -0.64
C LEU A 191 -10.67 -8.48 -0.30
N HIS A 192 -10.83 -8.81 0.99
CA HIS A 192 -10.93 -10.20 1.43
C HIS A 192 -12.37 -10.70 1.64
N LYS A 193 -13.32 -9.79 1.93
CA LYS A 193 -14.73 -10.08 2.22
C LYS A 193 -14.96 -11.13 3.33
N ASN A 194 -14.04 -11.22 4.28
CA ASN A 194 -14.16 -12.14 5.41
C ASN A 194 -13.38 -11.63 6.62
N PHE A 195 -14.04 -11.61 7.78
CA PHE A 195 -13.48 -11.18 9.06
C PHE A 195 -12.97 -12.37 9.86
N SER A 196 -11.94 -13.04 9.35
CA SER A 196 -11.30 -14.16 10.06
C SER A 196 -10.10 -13.67 10.87
N PRO A 197 -9.88 -14.16 12.11
CA PRO A 197 -8.72 -13.80 12.93
C PRO A 197 -7.37 -13.99 12.22
N VAL A 198 -7.27 -14.97 11.32
CA VAL A 198 -6.02 -15.24 10.56
C VAL A 198 -5.71 -14.17 9.51
N VAL A 199 -6.69 -13.36 9.12
CA VAL A 199 -6.51 -12.21 8.23
C VAL A 199 -6.37 -10.92 9.03
N LEU A 200 -7.20 -10.78 10.07
CA LEU A 200 -7.24 -9.60 10.93
C LEU A 200 -5.91 -9.36 11.64
N ILE A 201 -5.33 -10.39 12.28
CA ILE A 201 -4.09 -10.24 13.06
C ILE A 201 -2.94 -9.67 12.21
N PRO A 202 -2.54 -10.30 11.08
CA PRO A 202 -1.46 -9.75 10.27
C PRO A 202 -1.81 -8.40 9.63
N ALA A 203 -3.08 -8.15 9.29
CA ALA A 203 -3.48 -6.86 8.72
C ALA A 203 -3.36 -5.72 9.74
N VAL A 204 -3.83 -5.92 10.97
CA VAL A 204 -3.72 -4.93 12.05
C VAL A 204 -2.25 -4.65 12.38
N THR A 205 -1.42 -5.68 12.52
CA THR A 205 0.00 -5.47 12.84
C THR A 205 0.74 -4.75 11.72
N ALA A 206 0.47 -5.12 10.47
CA ALA A 206 1.08 -4.47 9.31
C ALA A 206 0.64 -3.00 9.22
N ALA A 207 -0.65 -2.70 9.37
CA ALA A 207 -1.19 -1.34 9.37
C ALA A 207 -0.60 -0.47 10.46
N LEU A 208 -0.61 -0.94 11.72
CA LEU A 208 -0.06 -0.19 12.85
C LEU A 208 1.44 0.07 12.70
N THR A 209 2.19 -0.93 12.23
CA THR A 209 3.63 -0.79 12.04
C THR A 209 3.93 0.23 10.94
N ALA A 210 3.26 0.12 9.79
CA ALA A 210 3.46 1.04 8.67
C ALA A 210 3.04 2.48 9.01
N ASP A 211 1.95 2.63 9.77
CA ASP A 211 1.46 3.91 10.27
C ASP A 211 2.43 4.55 11.26
N ALA A 212 2.93 3.80 12.25
CA ALA A 212 3.90 4.30 13.22
C ALA A 212 5.19 4.79 12.54
N MET A 213 5.68 4.06 11.54
CA MET A 213 6.82 4.51 10.73
C MET A 213 6.50 5.79 9.97
N THR A 214 5.32 5.86 9.37
CA THR A 214 4.90 7.04 8.63
C THR A 214 4.79 8.27 9.53
N GLN A 215 4.25 8.13 10.73
CA GLN A 215 4.17 9.20 11.73
C GLN A 215 5.55 9.63 12.22
N TYR A 216 6.48 8.69 12.37
CA TYR A 216 7.85 9.03 12.72
C TYR A 216 8.53 9.92 11.67
N PHE A 217 8.26 9.69 10.38
CA PHE A 217 8.85 10.47 9.29
C PHE A 217 8.11 11.78 8.98
N PHE A 218 6.77 11.78 8.96
CA PHE A 218 5.97 12.93 8.55
C PHE A 218 5.29 13.68 9.72
N GLY A 219 5.45 13.19 10.95
CA GLY A 219 4.76 13.72 12.13
C GLY A 219 3.31 13.23 12.26
N HIS A 220 2.63 13.74 13.30
CA HIS A 220 1.26 13.34 13.67
C HIS A 220 0.17 14.24 13.09
N ILE A 221 0.50 15.10 12.13
CA ILE A 221 -0.45 16.07 11.58
C ILE A 221 -1.47 15.32 10.71
N PRO A 222 -2.78 15.53 10.92
CA PRO A 222 -3.79 14.93 10.05
C PRO A 222 -3.64 15.50 8.64
N ILE A 223 -3.74 14.62 7.64
CA ILE A 223 -3.64 15.01 6.22
C ILE A 223 -4.72 16.04 5.87
N PHE A 224 -5.91 15.88 6.46
CA PHE A 224 -7.02 16.81 6.33
C PHE A 224 -7.31 17.44 7.69
N ASN A 225 -7.02 18.74 7.83
CA ASN A 225 -7.28 19.49 9.05
C ASN A 225 -8.48 20.43 8.84
N PHE A 226 -9.65 20.02 9.33
CA PHE A 226 -10.86 20.84 9.31
C PHE A 226 -11.11 21.45 10.69
N THR A 227 -10.81 22.74 10.85
CA THR A 227 -11.08 23.48 12.08
C THR A 227 -12.38 24.28 11.97
N GLY A 228 -13.19 24.31 13.04
CA GLY A 228 -14.38 25.18 13.10
C GLY A 228 -15.58 24.67 12.29
N LEU A 229 -15.77 23.35 12.21
CA LEU A 229 -16.95 22.78 11.55
C LEU A 229 -18.24 23.20 12.30
N PRO A 230 -19.26 23.71 11.60
CA PRO A 230 -20.55 24.03 12.21
C PRO A 230 -21.16 22.75 12.78
N VAL A 231 -21.75 22.85 13.97
CA VAL A 231 -22.53 21.74 14.53
C VAL A 231 -23.72 21.49 13.62
N PHE A 232 -23.91 20.24 13.23
CA PHE A 232 -25.03 19.85 12.39
C PHE A 232 -26.33 20.30 13.07
N PRO A 233 -27.14 21.17 12.43
CA PRO A 233 -28.33 21.71 13.08
C PRO A 233 -29.30 20.56 13.37
N LEU A 234 -29.69 20.41 14.63
CA LEU A 234 -30.65 19.38 15.06
C LEU A 234 -32.10 19.72 14.68
N ARG A 235 -32.34 20.94 14.18
CA ARG A 235 -33.64 21.42 13.72
C ARG A 235 -33.47 22.10 12.37
N TYR A 236 -34.34 21.72 11.44
CA TYR A 236 -34.43 22.22 10.08
C TYR A 236 -35.12 23.59 10.03
#